data_AF-A0A942N3Z0-F1
#
_entry.id   AF-A0A942N3Z0-F1
#
_cell.length_a   1.000
_cell.length_b   1.000
_cell.length_c   1.000
_cell.angle_alpha   90.00
_cell.angle_beta   90.00
_cell.angle_gamma   90.00
#
_symmetry.space_group_name_H-M   'P 1'
#
loop_
_entity.id
_entity.type
_entity.pdbx_description
1 polymer ?
#
loop_
_entity_poly.entity_id
_entity_poly.type
_entity_poly.pdbx_seq_one_letter_code
_entity_poly.pdbx_strand_id
1 'polypeptide(L)'
;MNTLRIRAKLKEGKITKEKADKITAKIDSRIEKIQQFNSLTTQQKKDKLIGDFKASLDEKVKAGRLTQEMADELLKKYTDKVNQWDGSGYPKFARKGCKH
;
A
#
# COMPACT_ATOMS: atom_id res chain seq x y z
N MET A 1 19.18 -0.44 -1.93
CA MET A 1 19.59 0.93 -1.54
C MET A 1 19.06 1.40 -0.18
N ASN A 2 17.83 1.07 0.26
CA ASN A 2 17.30 1.58 1.55
C ASN A 2 17.96 1.00 2.83
N THR A 3 18.46 -0.23 2.80
CA THR A 3 19.12 -0.88 3.95
C THR A 3 20.46 -0.24 4.30
N LEU A 4 21.16 0.38 3.33
CA LEU A 4 22.42 1.08 3.54
C LEU A 4 22.25 2.28 4.49
N ARG A 5 21.13 3.00 4.38
CA ARG A 5 20.84 4.17 5.21
C ARG A 5 20.52 3.80 6.66
N ILE A 6 19.95 2.61 6.88
CA ILE A 6 19.70 2.06 8.23
C ILE A 6 21.02 1.62 8.87
N ARG A 7 21.86 0.91 8.11
CA ARG A 7 23.20 0.49 8.57
C ARG A 7 24.08 1.70 8.91
N ALA A 8 24.02 2.77 8.13
CA ALA A 8 24.72 4.03 8.45
C ALA A 8 24.24 4.62 9.78
N LYS A 9 22.92 4.75 9.98
CA LYS A 9 22.35 5.27 11.25
C LYS A 9 22.67 4.40 12.46
N LEU A 10 22.78 3.08 12.28
CA LEU A 10 23.20 2.15 13.33
C LEU A 10 24.68 2.37 13.68
N LYS A 11 25.54 2.52 12.67
CA LYS A 11 26.98 2.82 12.85
C LYS A 11 27.22 4.18 13.51
N GLU A 12 26.39 5.17 13.19
CA GLU A 12 26.40 6.50 13.82
C GLU A 12 25.75 6.52 15.22
N GLY A 13 25.25 5.39 15.75
CA GLY A 13 24.59 5.32 17.06
C GLY A 13 23.21 6.00 17.13
N LYS A 14 22.69 6.51 16.01
CA LYS A 14 21.38 7.20 15.92
C LYS A 14 20.19 6.26 16.13
N ILE A 15 20.40 4.96 15.93
CA ILE A 15 19.41 3.91 16.19
C ILE A 15 20.08 2.70 16.84
N THR A 16 19.34 2.01 17.71
CA THR A 16 19.76 0.74 18.31
C THR A 16 19.68 -0.40 17.31
N LYS A 17 20.50 -1.45 17.50
CA LYS A 17 20.47 -2.69 16.68
C LYS A 17 19.05 -3.25 16.52
N GLU A 18 18.32 -3.40 17.63
CA GLU A 18 16.94 -3.92 17.60
C GLU A 18 15.98 -3.09 16.73
N LYS A 19 16.05 -1.75 16.82
CA LYS A 19 15.27 -0.86 15.94
C LYS A 19 15.71 -1.00 14.48
N ALA A 20 17.00 -1.14 14.20
CA ALA A 20 17.50 -1.34 12.84
C ALA A 20 16.96 -2.65 12.24
N ASP A 21 16.98 -3.75 13.01
CA ASP A 21 16.44 -5.04 12.59
C ASP A 21 14.92 -4.98 12.36
N LYS A 22 14.15 -4.38 13.28
CA LYS A 22 12.70 -4.17 13.12
C LYS A 22 12.35 -3.37 11.87
N ILE A 23 13.11 -2.32 11.57
CA ILE A 23 12.87 -1.51 10.37
C ILE A 23 13.24 -2.31 9.11
N THR A 24 14.35 -3.04 9.15
CA THR A 24 14.81 -3.87 8.02
C THR A 24 13.78 -4.96 7.70
N ALA A 25 13.33 -5.72 8.70
CA ALA A 25 12.29 -6.74 8.54
C ALA A 25 10.97 -6.17 7.96
N LYS A 26 10.55 -4.97 8.39
CA LYS A 26 9.38 -4.29 7.81
C LYS A 26 9.57 -3.90 6.36
N ILE A 27 10.79 -3.53 5.97
CA ILE A 27 11.11 -3.18 4.59
C ILE A 27 11.10 -4.43 3.72
N ASP A 28 11.75 -5.50 4.16
CA ASP A 28 11.82 -6.76 3.43
C ASP A 28 10.40 -7.33 3.21
N SER A 29 9.57 -7.39 4.26
CA SER A 29 8.17 -7.81 4.14
C SER A 29 7.36 -6.94 3.16
N ARG A 30 7.64 -5.63 3.09
CA ARG A 30 7.01 -4.74 2.10
C ARG A 30 7.51 -5.01 0.68
N ILE A 31 8.80 -5.30 0.51
CA ILE A 31 9.39 -5.65 -0.78
C ILE A 31 8.76 -6.95 -1.29
N GLU A 32 8.66 -7.98 -0.45
CA GLU A 32 8.02 -9.24 -0.80
C GLU A 32 6.58 -9.02 -1.24
N LYS A 33 5.79 -8.23 -0.49
CA LYS A 33 4.41 -7.89 -0.88
C LYS A 33 4.33 -7.18 -2.24
N ILE A 34 5.27 -6.26 -2.52
CA ILE A 34 5.32 -5.57 -3.81
C ILE A 34 5.74 -6.53 -4.93
N GLN A 35 6.69 -7.43 -4.69
CA GLN A 35 7.10 -8.43 -5.65
C GLN A 35 5.99 -9.42 -5.96
N GLN A 36 5.32 -9.96 -4.93
CA GLN A 36 4.13 -10.79 -5.08
C GLN A 36 3.06 -10.05 -5.88
N PHE A 37 2.78 -8.79 -5.53
CA PHE A 37 1.84 -7.97 -6.28
C PHE A 37 2.25 -7.79 -7.75
N ASN A 38 3.52 -7.50 -8.01
CA ASN A 38 4.04 -7.33 -9.37
C ASN A 38 4.03 -8.63 -10.19
N SER A 39 4.17 -9.77 -9.51
CA SER A 39 4.11 -11.10 -10.11
C SER A 39 2.69 -11.52 -10.50
N LEU A 40 1.65 -10.86 -9.96
CA LEU A 40 0.27 -11.10 -10.37
C LEU A 40 0.00 -10.56 -11.78
N THR A 41 -0.95 -11.20 -12.46
CA THR A 41 -1.47 -10.69 -13.74
C THR A 41 -2.12 -9.32 -13.56
N THR A 42 -2.19 -8.52 -14.63
CA THR A 42 -2.86 -7.21 -14.62
C THR A 42 -4.29 -7.30 -14.08
N GLN A 43 -5.03 -8.34 -14.45
CA GLN A 43 -6.39 -8.54 -13.96
C GLN A 43 -6.45 -8.81 -12.46
N GLN A 44 -5.60 -9.70 -11.93
CA GLN A 44 -5.51 -9.98 -10.50
C GLN A 44 -5.05 -8.76 -9.70
N LYS A 45 -4.13 -7.94 -10.24
CA LYS A 45 -3.73 -6.68 -9.63
C LYS A 45 -4.91 -5.72 -9.52
N LYS A 46 -5.69 -5.56 -10.59
CA LYS A 46 -6.88 -4.71 -10.62
C LYS A 46 -7.91 -5.16 -9.60
N ASP A 47 -8.24 -6.45 -9.59
CA ASP A 47 -9.17 -7.04 -8.64
C ASP A 47 -8.73 -6.82 -7.19
N LYS A 48 -7.46 -7.12 -6.89
CA LYS A 48 -6.90 -6.91 -5.55
C LYS A 48 -6.97 -5.45 -5.10
N LEU A 49 -6.64 -4.51 -5.99
CA LEU A 49 -6.72 -3.08 -5.68
C LEU A 49 -8.15 -2.63 -5.40
N ILE A 50 -9.12 -3.07 -6.20
CA ILE A 50 -10.53 -2.74 -6.05
C ILE A 50 -11.08 -3.35 -4.76
N GLY A 51 -10.74 -4.62 -4.47
CA GLY A 51 -11.11 -5.31 -3.24
C GLY A 51 -10.56 -4.63 -1.98
N ASP A 52 -9.26 -4.32 -1.96
CA ASP A 52 -8.61 -3.63 -0.84
C ASP A 52 -9.23 -2.24 -0.59
N PHE A 53 -9.62 -1.52 -1.66
CA PHE A 53 -10.28 -0.23 -1.55
C PHE A 53 -11.72 -0.36 -1.06
N LYS A 54 -12.49 -1.31 -1.59
CA LYS A 54 -13.87 -1.61 -1.17
C LYS A 54 -13.92 -1.98 0.32
N ALA A 55 -13.05 -2.87 0.78
CA ALA A 55 -12.97 -3.26 2.18
C ALA A 55 -12.71 -2.05 3.10
N SER A 56 -11.83 -1.14 2.68
CA SER A 56 -11.59 0.09 3.43
C SER A 56 -12.79 1.04 3.46
N LEU A 57 -13.56 1.10 2.38
CA LEU A 57 -14.74 1.95 2.34
C LEU A 57 -15.83 1.36 3.24
N ASP A 58 -16.04 0.05 3.18
CA ASP A 58 -16.95 -0.68 4.06
C ASP A 58 -16.62 -0.46 5.55
N GLU A 59 -15.34 -0.56 5.94
CA GLU A 59 -14.91 -0.22 7.31
C GLU A 59 -15.25 1.22 7.70
N LYS A 60 -15.08 2.18 6.78
CA LYS A 60 -15.42 3.59 7.05
C LYS A 60 -16.93 3.82 7.13
N VAL A 61 -17.71 3.11 6.33
CA VAL A 61 -19.17 3.15 6.37
C VAL A 61 -19.67 2.57 7.68
N LYS A 62 -19.15 1.40 8.08
CA LYS A 62 -19.43 0.78 9.39
C LYS A 62 -19.02 1.66 10.56
N ALA A 63 -17.91 2.37 10.44
CA ALA A 63 -17.46 3.34 11.44
C ALA A 63 -18.28 4.65 11.45
N GLY A 64 -19.30 4.79 10.60
CA GLY A 64 -20.10 6.01 10.46
C GLY A 64 -19.34 7.22 9.93
N ARG A 65 -18.11 7.02 9.41
CA ARG A 65 -17.26 8.08 8.86
C ARG A 65 -17.62 8.42 7.41
N LEU A 66 -18.42 7.58 6.77
CA LEU A 66 -18.81 7.70 5.37
C LEU A 66 -20.21 7.11 5.18
N THR A 67 -21.01 7.65 4.27
CA THR A 67 -22.29 7.03 3.87
C THR A 67 -22.06 5.96 2.82
N GLN A 68 -22.99 5.00 2.70
CA GLN A 68 -22.90 3.95 1.69
C GLN A 68 -22.85 4.53 0.27
N GLU A 69 -23.65 5.56 -0.02
CA GLU A 69 -23.65 6.24 -1.34
C GLU A 69 -22.30 6.87 -1.67
N MET A 70 -21.66 7.53 -0.69
CA MET A 70 -20.33 8.10 -0.86
C MET A 70 -19.28 7.00 -1.06
N ALA A 71 -19.44 5.84 -0.40
CA ALA A 71 -18.54 4.70 -0.61
C ALA A 71 -18.66 4.17 -2.04
N ASP A 72 -19.88 3.97 -2.53
CA ASP A 72 -20.11 3.50 -3.90
C ASP A 72 -19.59 4.50 -4.94
N GLU A 73 -19.76 5.81 -4.74
CA GLU A 73 -19.21 6.82 -5.65
C GLU A 73 -17.68 6.78 -5.69
N LEU A 74 -17.04 6.71 -4.52
CA LEU A 74 -15.59 6.59 -4.40
C LEU A 74 -15.09 5.30 -5.05
N LEU A 75 -15.77 4.18 -4.80
CA LEU A 75 -15.45 2.88 -5.37
C LEU A 75 -15.52 2.93 -6.89
N LYS A 76 -16.57 3.53 -7.46
CA LYS A 76 -16.73 3.69 -8.90
C LYS A 76 -15.59 4.51 -9.51
N LYS A 77 -15.27 5.67 -8.92
CA LYS A 77 -14.14 6.51 -9.35
C LYS A 77 -12.79 5.80 -9.24
N TYR A 78 -12.61 4.96 -8.22
CA TYR A 78 -11.39 4.19 -8.03
C TYR A 78 -11.26 3.05 -9.04
N THR A 79 -12.35 2.28 -9.25
CA THR A 79 -12.43 1.22 -10.25
C THR A 79 -12.14 1.75 -11.65
N ASP A 80 -12.66 2.93 -12.00
CA ASP A 80 -12.36 3.56 -13.28
C ASP A 80 -10.86 3.84 -13.46
N LYS A 81 -10.21 4.43 -12.45
CA LYS A 81 -8.74 4.64 -12.46
C LYS A 81 -7.95 3.34 -12.54
N VAL A 82 -8.40 2.30 -11.84
CA VAL A 82 -7.78 0.97 -11.89
C VAL A 82 -7.97 0.33 -13.27
N ASN A 83 -9.10 0.55 -13.93
CA ASN A 83 -9.35 0.04 -15.28
C ASN A 83 -8.47 0.75 -16.31
N GLN A 84 -8.32 2.07 -16.21
CA GLN A 84 -7.42 2.87 -17.05
C GLN A 84 -5.93 2.59 -16.78
N TRP A 85 -5.61 1.97 -15.66
CA TRP A 85 -4.23 1.62 -15.33
C TRP A 85 -3.76 0.38 -16.11
N ASP A 86 -2.56 0.48 -16.67
CA ASP A 86 -1.94 -0.50 -17.57
C ASP A 86 -1.33 -1.72 -16.85
N GLY A 87 -1.30 -1.71 -15.52
CA GLY A 87 -0.72 -2.79 -14.72
C GLY A 87 0.78 -2.62 -14.43
N SER A 88 1.39 -1.50 -14.82
CA SER A 88 2.78 -1.16 -14.47
C SER A 88 2.97 -0.92 -12.96
N GLY A 89 3.69 -1.84 -12.33
CA GLY A 89 4.15 -1.71 -10.95
C GLY A 89 3.03 -1.60 -9.91
N TYR A 90 3.25 -0.83 -8.85
CA TYR A 90 2.23 -0.52 -7.84
C TYR A 90 1.67 0.88 -8.09
N PRO A 91 0.35 1.06 -8.27
CA PRO A 91 -0.21 2.32 -8.73
C PRO A 91 -0.06 3.46 -7.70
N LYS A 92 0.28 4.66 -8.19
CA LYS A 92 0.45 5.86 -7.33
C LYS A 92 -0.86 6.27 -6.65
N PHE A 93 -2.00 6.12 -7.33
CA PHE A 93 -3.31 6.46 -6.77
C PHE A 93 -3.77 5.48 -5.66
N ALA A 94 -3.21 4.26 -5.63
CA ALA A 94 -3.49 3.27 -4.59
C ALA A 94 -2.65 3.46 -3.32
N ARG A 95 -1.70 4.41 -3.32
CA ARG A 95 -0.94 4.77 -2.11
C ARG A 95 -1.85 5.48 -1.12
N LYS A 96 -2.50 4.72 -0.24
CA LYS A 96 -3.14 5.25 0.96
C LYS A 96 -2.10 5.98 1.83
N GLY A 97 -2.35 7.26 2.07
CA GLY A 97 -2.24 7.81 3.43
C GLY A 97 -0.86 7.99 4.08
N CYS A 98 0.25 8.12 3.33
CA CYS A 98 1.42 8.80 3.88
C CYS A 98 1.35 10.30 3.56
N LYS A 99 0.39 11.02 4.16
CA LYS A 99 0.64 12.42 4.48
C LYS A 99 1.38 12.40 5.82
N HIS A 100 2.69 12.65 5.77
CA HIS A 100 3.45 13.06 6.94
C HIS A 100 3.09 14.52 7.25
#